data_AF-A0A942JCL2-F1
#
_entry.id   AF-A0A942JCL2-F1
#
_cell.length_a   1.000
_cell.length_b   1.000
_cell.length_c   1.000
_cell.angle_alpha   90.00
_cell.angle_beta   90.00
_cell.angle_gamma   90.00
#
_symmetry.space_group_name_H-M   'P 1'
#
loop_
_entity.id
_entity.type
_entity.pdbx_description
1 polymer ?
#
loop_
_entity_poly.entity_id
_entity_poly.type
_entity_poly.pdbx_seq_one_letter_code
_entity_poly.pdbx_strand_id
1 'polypeptide(L)'
;MEFGRLMTAMLTPFTSQGEIDEAEVKRLVTHLIATGTDTIVVGGTTGESPTLTAEERVGLIKIVKAAAAERAKVIAGTGTNSTRDTIENSKAAMQAGADGLMVVTPYYNKPPQDSLFEHYAAIAREVDLPTMIYNVPGRTSCNILPPTLAKLAAIDVFFGVKEASGSLDQVSEIKRMVPEKFLVYSGDDSLTLPMMAVGAVGVVSVSSHIVGAEMKQMIEYFVSGDTRAATHAHLALM
;
A
#
# COMPACT_ATOMS: atom_id res chain seq x y z
N MET A 1 -5.55 1.87 -14.93
CA MET A 1 -6.09 0.95 -13.90
C MET A 1 -6.23 1.75 -12.62
N GLU A 2 -7.39 1.74 -11.97
CA GLU A 2 -7.64 2.53 -10.76
C GLU A 2 -7.67 1.60 -9.53
N PHE A 3 -6.86 1.93 -8.52
CA PHE A 3 -6.80 1.22 -7.23
C PHE A 3 -7.66 1.91 -6.14
N GLY A 4 -8.46 2.90 -6.52
CA GLY A 4 -9.31 3.66 -5.61
C GLY A 4 -8.55 4.58 -4.65
N ARG A 5 -9.25 5.07 -3.62
CA ARG A 5 -8.72 6.05 -2.66
C ARG A 5 -8.61 5.51 -1.25
N LEU A 6 -9.42 4.51 -0.90
CA LEU A 6 -9.35 3.81 0.38
C LEU A 6 -8.81 2.41 0.14
N MET A 7 -7.54 2.19 0.44
CA MET A 7 -6.96 0.86 0.47
C MET A 7 -6.77 0.41 1.91
N THR A 8 -6.93 -0.88 2.19
CA THR A 8 -6.72 -1.44 3.54
C THR A 8 -5.51 -2.36 3.53
N ALA A 9 -4.52 -2.07 4.38
CA ALA A 9 -3.42 -2.99 4.68
C ALA A 9 -3.92 -4.12 5.58
N MET A 10 -4.53 -5.13 4.97
CA MET A 10 -5.26 -6.19 5.66
C MET A 10 -4.37 -6.95 6.63
N LEU A 11 -4.87 -7.17 7.86
CA LEU A 11 -4.30 -8.13 8.80
C LEU A 11 -4.37 -9.56 8.23
N THR A 12 -3.53 -10.46 8.73
CA THR A 12 -3.58 -11.89 8.37
C THR A 12 -4.21 -12.64 9.54
N PRO A 13 -5.48 -13.10 9.45
CA PRO A 13 -6.08 -13.92 10.49
C PRO A 13 -5.34 -15.25 10.65
N PHE A 14 -5.06 -15.63 11.90
CA PHE A 14 -4.44 -16.91 12.25
C PHE A 14 -5.34 -17.67 13.22
N THR A 15 -5.32 -18.99 13.12
CA THR A 15 -5.91 -19.91 14.09
C THR A 15 -5.10 -19.91 15.39
N SER A 16 -5.62 -20.54 16.44
CA SER A 16 -4.88 -20.73 17.71
C SER A 16 -3.62 -21.57 17.56
N GLN A 17 -3.45 -22.30 16.45
CA GLN A 17 -2.26 -23.07 16.12
C GLN A 17 -1.23 -22.27 15.31
N GLY A 18 -1.53 -21.02 14.95
CA GLY A 18 -0.65 -20.16 14.16
C GLY A 18 -0.76 -20.38 12.64
N GLU A 19 -1.67 -21.22 12.18
CA GLU A 19 -1.95 -21.41 10.75
C GLU A 19 -2.90 -20.30 10.23
N ILE A 20 -2.79 -19.92 8.96
CA ILE A 20 -3.72 -18.95 8.35
C ILE A 20 -5.17 -19.45 8.48
N ASP A 21 -6.04 -18.64 9.07
CA ASP A 21 -7.47 -18.92 9.18
C ASP A 21 -8.19 -18.47 7.91
N GLU A 22 -8.33 -19.38 6.95
CA GLU A 22 -8.96 -19.10 5.66
C GLU A 22 -10.41 -18.61 5.79
N ALA A 23 -11.18 -19.12 6.75
CA ALA A 23 -12.57 -18.72 6.95
C ALA A 23 -12.65 -17.27 7.42
N GLU A 24 -11.81 -16.90 8.39
CA GLU A 24 -11.73 -15.53 8.89
C GLU A 24 -11.14 -14.57 7.86
N VAL A 25 -10.17 -15.00 7.03
CA VAL A 25 -9.71 -14.20 5.88
C VAL A 25 -10.88 -13.84 4.97
N LYS A 26 -11.70 -14.81 4.57
CA LYS A 26 -12.84 -14.57 3.66
C LYS A 26 -13.88 -13.65 4.30
N ARG A 27 -14.15 -13.83 5.60
CA ARG A 27 -15.07 -12.98 6.36
C ARG A 27 -14.54 -11.54 6.41
N LEU A 28 -13.25 -11.36 6.70
CA LEU A 28 -12.61 -10.05 6.75
C LEU A 28 -12.62 -9.36 5.39
N VAL A 29 -12.26 -10.05 4.31
CA VAL A 29 -12.33 -9.50 2.94
C VAL A 29 -13.73 -8.98 2.63
N THR A 30 -14.77 -9.77 2.96
CA THR A 30 -16.16 -9.37 2.74
C THR A 30 -16.53 -8.13 3.55
N HIS A 31 -16.11 -8.06 4.82
CA HIS A 31 -16.31 -6.90 5.68
C HIS A 31 -15.64 -5.64 5.11
N LEU A 32 -14.36 -5.70 4.75
CA LEU A 32 -13.61 -4.55 4.22
C LEU A 32 -14.25 -3.98 2.95
N ILE A 33 -14.68 -4.85 2.03
CA ILE A 33 -15.37 -4.42 0.81
C ILE A 33 -16.72 -3.76 1.16
N ALA A 34 -17.47 -4.34 2.10
CA ALA A 34 -18.75 -3.80 2.53
C ALA A 34 -18.63 -2.44 3.24
N THR A 35 -17.47 -2.15 3.86
CA THR A 35 -17.17 -0.88 4.52
C THR A 35 -16.36 0.09 3.66
N GLY A 36 -16.32 -0.12 2.34
CA GLY A 36 -15.85 0.88 1.38
C GLY A 36 -14.39 0.77 0.94
N THR A 37 -13.68 -0.29 1.32
CA THR A 37 -12.32 -0.56 0.81
C THR A 37 -12.35 -0.83 -0.70
N ASP A 38 -11.61 -0.02 -1.46
CA ASP A 38 -11.49 -0.15 -2.92
C ASP A 38 -10.45 -1.23 -3.31
N THR A 39 -9.36 -1.31 -2.52
CA THR A 39 -8.24 -2.22 -2.75
C THR A 39 -7.75 -2.83 -1.44
N ILE A 40 -7.53 -4.13 -1.44
CA ILE A 40 -7.00 -4.88 -0.30
C ILE A 40 -5.49 -5.10 -0.53
N VAL A 41 -4.68 -4.61 0.39
CA VAL A 41 -3.23 -4.83 0.42
C VAL A 41 -2.93 -6.01 1.34
N VAL A 42 -2.43 -7.09 0.76
CA VAL A 42 -2.21 -8.39 1.42
C VAL A 42 -0.74 -8.59 1.70
N GLY A 43 -0.39 -9.16 2.85
CA GLY A 43 1.01 -9.46 3.17
C GLY A 43 1.90 -8.21 3.24
N GLY A 44 1.32 -7.06 3.61
CA GLY A 44 2.07 -5.88 4.01
C GLY A 44 2.52 -5.96 5.48
N THR A 45 3.03 -4.86 6.03
CA THR A 45 3.49 -4.82 7.43
C THR A 45 2.38 -5.17 8.42
N THR A 46 1.17 -4.64 8.24
CA THR A 46 0.01 -4.94 9.08
C THR A 46 -0.46 -6.39 8.95
N GLY A 47 -0.24 -7.00 7.79
CA GLY A 47 -0.49 -8.42 7.54
C GLY A 47 0.67 -9.32 7.97
N GLU A 48 1.58 -8.81 8.81
CA GLU A 48 2.68 -9.58 9.42
C GLU A 48 3.63 -10.22 8.39
N SER A 49 3.92 -9.51 7.29
CA SER A 49 4.80 -10.01 6.22
C SER A 49 6.14 -10.62 6.66
N PRO A 50 6.82 -10.17 7.75
CA PRO A 50 8.09 -10.77 8.18
C PRO A 50 7.98 -12.19 8.74
N THR A 51 6.80 -12.62 9.17
CA THR A 51 6.58 -13.95 9.79
C THR A 51 5.96 -14.96 8.84
N LEU A 52 5.47 -14.51 7.67
CA LEU A 52 4.90 -15.39 6.65
C LEU A 52 5.98 -16.11 5.84
N THR A 53 5.83 -17.43 5.72
CA THR A 53 6.56 -18.24 4.74
C THR A 53 6.19 -17.86 3.30
N ALA A 54 6.96 -18.34 2.32
CA ALA A 54 6.67 -18.10 0.91
C ALA A 54 5.33 -18.75 0.50
N GLU A 55 5.08 -19.96 1.00
CA GLU A 55 3.87 -20.75 0.75
C GLU A 55 2.64 -20.07 1.34
N GLU A 56 2.72 -19.61 2.59
CA GLU A 56 1.64 -18.86 3.25
C GLU A 56 1.33 -17.56 2.53
N ARG A 57 2.35 -16.82 2.09
CA ARG A 57 2.18 -15.57 1.32
C ARG A 57 1.40 -15.83 0.03
N VAL A 58 1.79 -16.84 -0.74
CA VAL A 58 1.12 -17.22 -1.98
C VAL A 58 -0.30 -17.73 -1.71
N GLY A 59 -0.48 -18.55 -0.67
CA GLY A 59 -1.79 -19.07 -0.26
C GLY A 59 -2.75 -17.95 0.11
N LEU A 60 -2.29 -16.99 0.93
CA LEU A 60 -3.07 -15.84 1.36
C LEU A 60 -3.51 -14.98 0.17
N ILE A 61 -2.63 -14.70 -0.78
CA ILE A 61 -2.97 -13.93 -2.00
C ILE A 61 -4.10 -14.63 -2.77
N LYS A 62 -4.01 -15.95 -2.95
CA LYS A 62 -5.04 -16.74 -3.66
C LYS A 62 -6.38 -16.70 -2.94
N ILE A 63 -6.39 -16.89 -1.62
CA ILE A 63 -7.60 -16.84 -0.80
C ILE A 63 -8.27 -15.46 -0.93
N VAL A 64 -7.48 -14.39 -0.76
CA VAL A 64 -8.00 -13.01 -0.83
C VAL A 64 -8.48 -12.67 -2.23
N LYS A 65 -7.73 -13.04 -3.28
CA LYS A 65 -8.15 -12.80 -4.67
C LYS A 65 -9.45 -13.51 -4.99
N ALA A 66 -9.61 -14.76 -4.57
CA ALA A 66 -10.85 -15.51 -4.73
C ALA A 66 -12.02 -14.87 -3.96
N ALA A 67 -11.78 -14.43 -2.72
CA ALA A 67 -12.80 -13.81 -1.87
C ALA A 67 -13.21 -12.41 -2.37
N ALA A 68 -12.25 -11.59 -2.81
CA ALA A 68 -12.49 -10.27 -3.38
C ALA A 68 -13.21 -10.36 -4.73
N ALA A 69 -12.89 -11.40 -5.51
CA ALA A 69 -13.34 -11.58 -6.89
C ALA A 69 -13.04 -10.30 -7.70
N GLU A 70 -14.06 -9.73 -8.36
CA GLU A 70 -13.96 -8.46 -9.09
C GLU A 70 -14.52 -7.25 -8.32
N ARG A 71 -14.84 -7.41 -7.02
CA ARG A 71 -15.44 -6.34 -6.21
C ARG A 71 -14.41 -5.38 -5.61
N ALA A 72 -13.16 -5.83 -5.47
CA ALA A 72 -12.03 -5.02 -5.02
C ALA A 72 -10.75 -5.52 -5.69
N LYS A 73 -9.76 -4.64 -5.82
CA LYS A 73 -8.43 -5.03 -6.30
C LYS A 73 -7.59 -5.61 -5.16
N VAL A 74 -6.61 -6.43 -5.52
CA VAL A 74 -5.68 -7.04 -4.58
C VAL A 74 -4.25 -6.63 -4.92
N ILE A 75 -3.61 -5.91 -4.00
CA ILE A 75 -2.19 -5.59 -4.08
C ILE A 75 -1.43 -6.52 -3.12
N ALA A 76 -0.38 -7.18 -3.59
CA ALA A 76 0.46 -8.03 -2.76
C ALA A 76 1.70 -7.26 -2.25
N GLY A 77 1.96 -7.32 -0.94
CA GLY A 77 3.20 -6.86 -0.33
C GLY A 77 4.33 -7.86 -0.59
N THR A 78 5.28 -7.49 -1.45
CA THR A 78 6.35 -8.40 -1.91
C THR A 78 7.75 -7.90 -1.59
N GLY A 79 7.89 -6.62 -1.25
CA GLY A 79 9.16 -5.99 -0.92
C GLY A 79 9.83 -6.60 0.31
N THR A 80 11.13 -6.85 0.18
CA THR A 80 12.02 -7.25 1.27
C THR A 80 13.27 -6.36 1.25
N ASN A 81 14.26 -6.67 2.08
CA ASN A 81 15.56 -6.01 2.01
C ASN A 81 16.55 -6.67 1.03
N SER A 82 16.13 -7.73 0.32
CA SER A 82 16.89 -8.43 -0.71
C SER A 82 16.23 -8.21 -2.07
N THR A 83 16.96 -7.66 -3.03
CA THR A 83 16.45 -7.43 -4.40
C THR A 83 16.00 -8.74 -5.05
N ARG A 84 16.79 -9.81 -4.91
CA ARG A 84 16.46 -11.12 -5.47
C ARG A 84 15.16 -11.66 -4.88
N ASP A 85 15.05 -11.67 -3.56
CA ASP A 85 13.88 -12.23 -2.87
C ASP A 85 12.62 -11.38 -3.17
N THR A 86 12.78 -10.06 -3.33
CA THR A 86 11.69 -9.19 -3.76
C THR A 86 11.21 -9.53 -5.17
N ILE A 87 12.12 -9.80 -6.12
CA ILE A 87 11.77 -10.23 -7.48
C ILE A 87 11.05 -11.59 -7.44
N GLU A 88 11.58 -12.56 -6.69
CA GLU A 88 10.99 -13.89 -6.54
C GLU A 88 9.58 -13.82 -5.93
N ASN A 89 9.41 -13.08 -4.83
CA ASN A 89 8.10 -12.84 -4.22
C ASN A 89 7.13 -12.15 -5.17
N SER A 90 7.61 -11.19 -5.96
CA SER A 90 6.79 -10.45 -6.91
C SER A 90 6.29 -11.33 -8.05
N LYS A 91 7.16 -12.17 -8.63
CA LYS A 91 6.76 -13.16 -9.64
C LYS A 91 5.78 -14.18 -9.09
N ALA A 92 5.98 -14.65 -7.86
CA ALA A 92 5.05 -15.57 -7.20
C ALA A 92 3.68 -14.90 -6.96
N ALA A 93 3.65 -13.64 -6.55
CA ALA A 93 2.41 -12.88 -6.36
C ALA A 93 1.65 -12.65 -7.68
N MET A 94 2.37 -12.37 -8.77
CA MET A 94 1.79 -12.27 -10.12
C MET A 94 1.11 -13.59 -10.52
N GLN A 95 1.81 -14.72 -10.34
CA GLN A 95 1.26 -16.04 -10.64
C GLN A 95 0.09 -16.42 -9.71
N ALA A 96 0.05 -15.89 -8.50
CA ALA A 96 -1.05 -16.04 -7.56
C ALA A 96 -2.28 -15.18 -7.89
N GLY A 97 -2.18 -14.28 -8.87
CA GLY A 97 -3.29 -13.48 -9.38
C GLY A 97 -3.46 -12.10 -8.73
N ALA A 98 -2.40 -11.55 -8.12
CA ALA A 98 -2.44 -10.16 -7.63
C ALA A 98 -2.71 -9.18 -8.79
N ASP A 99 -3.46 -8.12 -8.53
CA ASP A 99 -3.72 -7.03 -9.50
C ASP A 99 -2.59 -5.98 -9.50
N GLY A 100 -1.82 -5.91 -8.42
CA GLY A 100 -0.68 -5.02 -8.28
C GLY A 100 0.26 -5.47 -7.16
N LEU A 101 1.38 -4.78 -7.03
CA LEU A 101 2.42 -5.07 -6.05
C LEU A 101 2.67 -3.86 -5.15
N MET A 102 3.11 -4.10 -3.92
CA MET A 102 3.63 -3.08 -3.02
C MET A 102 5.03 -3.49 -2.54
N VAL A 103 6.02 -2.65 -2.83
CA VAL A 103 7.43 -2.92 -2.53
C VAL A 103 7.91 -1.91 -1.50
N VAL A 104 8.17 -2.38 -0.28
CA VAL A 104 8.75 -1.57 0.79
C VAL A 104 10.22 -1.28 0.51
N THR A 105 10.66 -0.07 0.88
CA THR A 105 12.08 0.29 0.89
C THR A 105 12.89 -0.72 1.73
N PRO A 106 14.04 -1.22 1.23
CA PRO A 106 14.86 -2.17 1.96
C PRO A 106 15.14 -1.73 3.41
N TYR A 107 14.71 -2.57 4.34
CA TYR A 107 14.88 -2.36 5.78
C TYR A 107 16.17 -3.01 6.29
N TYR A 108 16.63 -2.57 7.47
CA TYR A 108 17.81 -3.09 8.17
C TYR A 108 19.17 -2.76 7.52
N ASN A 109 19.35 -3.06 6.24
CA ASN A 109 20.64 -2.92 5.53
C ASN A 109 20.94 -1.48 5.03
N LYS A 110 19.98 -0.55 5.11
CA LYS A 110 20.15 0.90 4.90
C LYS A 110 20.91 1.28 3.61
N PRO A 111 20.44 0.84 2.43
CA PRO A 111 21.11 1.19 1.17
C PRO A 111 21.09 2.71 0.91
N PRO A 112 22.12 3.26 0.23
CA PRO A 112 22.11 4.64 -0.24
C PRO A 112 21.09 4.84 -1.38
N GLN A 113 20.78 6.10 -1.72
CA GLN A 113 19.74 6.45 -2.71
C GLN A 113 19.96 5.82 -4.09
N ASP A 114 21.20 5.78 -4.58
CA ASP A 114 21.50 5.15 -5.88
C ASP A 114 21.24 3.64 -5.85
N SER A 115 21.52 2.98 -4.73
CA SER A 115 21.20 1.55 -4.54
C SER A 115 19.71 1.30 -4.37
N LEU A 116 18.97 2.24 -3.77
CA LEU A 116 17.49 2.18 -3.77
C LEU A 116 16.96 2.25 -5.20
N PHE A 117 17.45 3.20 -6.00
CA PHE A 117 17.07 3.29 -7.40
C PHE A 117 17.33 1.98 -8.15
N GLU A 118 18.54 1.41 -8.03
CA GLU A 118 18.88 0.15 -8.70
C GLU A 118 18.05 -1.05 -8.20
N HIS A 119 17.71 -1.09 -6.91
CA HIS A 119 16.82 -2.11 -6.35
C HIS A 119 15.45 -2.09 -7.04
N TYR A 120 14.80 -0.92 -7.09
CA TYR A 120 13.50 -0.77 -7.74
C TYR A 120 13.59 -0.94 -9.26
N ALA A 121 14.62 -0.41 -9.91
CA ALA A 121 14.84 -0.57 -11.34
C ALA A 121 15.06 -2.04 -11.74
N ALA A 122 15.75 -2.82 -10.92
CA ALA A 122 15.91 -4.27 -11.14
C ALA A 122 14.57 -5.00 -11.03
N ILE A 123 13.72 -4.64 -10.06
CA ILE A 123 12.37 -5.22 -9.94
C ILE A 123 11.55 -4.89 -11.18
N ALA A 124 11.56 -3.63 -11.63
CA ALA A 124 10.80 -3.18 -12.79
C ALA A 124 11.18 -3.83 -14.12
N ARG A 125 12.35 -4.48 -14.21
CA ARG A 125 12.77 -5.25 -15.40
C ARG A 125 12.19 -6.66 -15.43
N GLU A 126 11.69 -7.14 -14.29
CA GLU A 126 11.34 -8.54 -14.06
C GLU A 126 9.85 -8.74 -13.74
N VAL A 127 9.10 -7.64 -13.57
CA VAL A 127 7.68 -7.65 -13.20
C VAL A 127 6.89 -6.66 -14.06
N ASP A 128 5.71 -7.10 -14.50
CA ASP A 128 4.85 -6.32 -15.41
C ASP A 128 3.55 -5.82 -14.74
N LEU A 129 3.36 -6.09 -13.44
CA LEU A 129 2.19 -5.60 -12.69
C LEU A 129 2.40 -4.19 -12.15
N PRO A 130 1.36 -3.33 -12.13
CA PRO A 130 1.43 -2.03 -11.48
C PRO A 130 1.96 -2.15 -10.05
N THR A 131 3.03 -1.42 -9.76
CA THR A 131 3.76 -1.51 -8.50
C THR A 131 3.72 -0.18 -7.75
N MET A 132 3.36 -0.24 -6.47
CA MET A 132 3.42 0.86 -5.52
C MET A 132 4.72 0.76 -4.73
N ILE A 133 5.49 1.85 -4.69
CA ILE A 133 6.63 1.99 -3.79
C ILE A 133 6.12 2.26 -2.37
N TYR A 134 6.72 1.70 -1.33
CA TYR A 134 6.32 1.96 0.05
C TYR A 134 7.49 2.52 0.86
N ASN A 135 7.37 3.82 1.19
CA ASN A 135 8.30 4.53 2.04
C ASN A 135 7.80 4.57 3.49
N VAL A 136 8.61 4.06 4.42
CA VAL A 136 8.29 4.03 5.86
C VAL A 136 9.57 4.10 6.71
N PRO A 137 10.26 5.25 6.71
CA PRO A 137 11.58 5.39 7.36
C PRO A 137 11.57 5.01 8.84
N GLY A 138 10.44 5.20 9.55
CA GLY A 138 10.30 4.79 10.95
C GLY A 138 10.43 3.28 11.19
N ARG A 139 10.29 2.45 10.15
CA ARG A 139 10.49 0.98 10.23
C ARG A 139 11.71 0.50 9.46
N THR A 140 12.01 1.11 8.32
CA THR A 140 13.13 0.69 7.47
C THR A 140 14.47 1.25 7.93
N SER A 141 14.45 2.34 8.72
CA SER A 141 15.62 3.21 8.97
C SER A 141 16.23 3.78 7.68
N CYS A 142 15.44 3.87 6.61
CA CYS A 142 15.86 4.38 5.30
C CYS A 142 14.69 5.13 4.65
N ASN A 143 14.90 6.41 4.35
CA ASN A 143 13.91 7.25 3.66
C ASN A 143 14.26 7.28 2.16
N ILE A 144 13.34 6.87 1.27
CA ILE A 144 13.52 7.12 -0.16
C ILE A 144 13.15 8.58 -0.46
N LEU A 145 14.10 9.37 -0.95
CA LEU A 145 13.93 10.81 -1.08
C LEU A 145 13.19 11.18 -2.38
N PRO A 146 12.54 12.37 -2.43
CA PRO A 146 11.77 12.81 -3.59
C PRO A 146 12.55 12.78 -4.93
N PRO A 147 13.84 13.16 -5.02
CA PRO A 147 14.59 13.04 -6.26
C PRO A 147 14.73 11.61 -6.78
N THR A 148 14.87 10.63 -5.87
CA THR A 148 14.94 9.21 -6.22
C THR A 148 13.57 8.70 -6.67
N LEU A 149 12.51 9.06 -5.95
CA LEU A 149 11.13 8.75 -6.34
C LEU A 149 10.78 9.35 -7.71
N ALA A 150 11.22 10.57 -8.01
CA ALA A 150 10.98 11.21 -9.32
C ALA A 150 11.63 10.44 -10.49
N LYS A 151 12.84 9.90 -10.30
CA LYS A 151 13.48 9.03 -11.29
C LYS A 151 12.69 7.72 -11.48
N LEU A 152 12.21 7.12 -10.39
CA LEU A 152 11.43 5.89 -10.44
C LEU A 152 10.04 6.10 -11.06
N ALA A 153 9.41 7.25 -10.81
CA ALA A 153 8.12 7.61 -11.37
C ALA A 153 8.11 7.77 -12.90
N ALA A 154 9.29 7.84 -13.52
CA ALA A 154 9.44 7.81 -14.98
C ALA A 154 9.37 6.38 -15.56
N ILE A 155 9.42 5.33 -14.73
CA ILE A 155 9.33 3.93 -15.15
C ILE A 155 7.86 3.50 -15.06
N ASP A 156 7.28 3.03 -16.17
CA ASP A 156 5.83 2.87 -16.33
C ASP A 156 5.17 1.89 -15.35
N VAL A 157 5.92 0.90 -14.84
CA VAL A 157 5.38 -0.07 -13.87
C VAL A 157 5.05 0.59 -12.52
N PHE A 158 5.74 1.68 -12.15
CA PHE A 158 5.52 2.34 -10.87
C PHE A 158 4.39 3.37 -10.97
N PHE A 159 3.23 3.03 -10.41
CA PHE A 159 2.05 3.90 -10.47
C PHE A 159 1.98 4.90 -9.30
N GLY A 160 2.73 4.67 -8.22
CA GLY A 160 2.67 5.55 -7.07
C GLY A 160 3.52 5.13 -5.88
N VAL A 161 3.37 5.89 -4.79
CA VAL A 161 4.02 5.66 -3.51
C VAL A 161 3.00 5.67 -2.36
N LYS A 162 3.09 4.68 -1.46
CA LYS A 162 2.58 4.77 -0.09
C LYS A 162 3.62 5.51 0.73
N GLU A 163 3.31 6.74 1.11
CA GLU A 163 4.22 7.59 1.88
C GLU A 163 3.81 7.64 3.35
N ALA A 164 4.62 7.01 4.20
CA ALA A 164 4.46 6.87 5.65
C ALA A 164 5.66 7.46 6.43
N SER A 165 6.25 8.55 5.93
CA SER A 165 7.30 9.30 6.63
C SER A 165 6.76 10.28 7.68
N GLY A 166 5.46 10.55 7.67
CA GLY A 166 4.85 11.60 8.50
C GLY A 166 5.15 13.04 8.07
N SER A 167 5.82 13.27 6.93
CA SER A 167 6.26 14.61 6.50
C SER A 167 5.40 15.18 5.36
N LEU A 168 4.61 16.22 5.64
CA LEU A 168 3.84 16.95 4.63
C LEU A 168 4.74 17.71 3.64
N ASP A 169 5.90 18.18 4.09
CA ASP A 169 6.89 18.85 3.23
C ASP A 169 7.42 17.87 2.18
N GLN A 170 7.77 16.64 2.59
CA GLN A 170 8.20 15.60 1.66
C GLN A 170 7.09 15.23 0.67
N VAL A 171 5.84 15.09 1.13
CA VAL A 171 4.69 14.84 0.23
C VAL A 171 4.55 15.95 -0.81
N SER A 172 4.63 17.21 -0.39
CA SER A 172 4.55 18.38 -1.28
C SER A 172 5.69 18.38 -2.29
N GLU A 173 6.90 18.05 -1.86
CA GLU A 173 8.07 17.95 -2.73
C GLU A 173 7.96 16.80 -3.74
N ILE A 174 7.49 15.61 -3.31
CA ILE A 174 7.19 14.49 -4.21
C ILE A 174 6.20 14.97 -5.27
N LYS A 175 5.06 15.55 -4.87
CA LYS A 175 4.03 16.02 -5.80
C LYS A 175 4.50 17.08 -6.79
N ARG A 176 5.49 17.90 -6.43
CA ARG A 176 6.13 18.88 -7.33
C ARG A 176 7.03 18.22 -8.38
N MET A 177 7.66 17.09 -8.05
CA MET A 177 8.71 16.48 -8.87
C MET A 177 8.24 15.30 -9.72
N VAL A 178 7.24 14.55 -9.27
CA VAL A 178 6.70 13.38 -9.99
C VAL A 178 5.68 13.80 -11.05
N PRO A 179 5.55 13.06 -12.17
CA PRO A 179 4.49 13.31 -13.14
C PRO A 179 3.10 13.13 -12.51
N GLU A 180 2.08 13.80 -13.05
CA GLU A 180 0.70 13.76 -12.53
C GLU A 180 0.14 12.32 -12.42
N LYS A 181 0.54 11.44 -13.35
CA LYS A 181 0.17 10.02 -13.35
C LYS A 181 0.70 9.23 -12.15
N PHE A 182 1.72 9.72 -11.46
CA PHE A 182 2.30 9.06 -10.29
C PHE A 182 1.56 9.51 -9.02
N LEU A 183 0.90 8.55 -8.39
CA LEU A 183 -0.02 8.78 -7.29
C LEU A 183 0.71 8.74 -5.94
N VAL A 184 0.29 9.58 -5.00
CA VAL A 184 0.78 9.54 -3.61
C VAL A 184 -0.36 9.13 -2.71
N TYR A 185 -0.18 8.07 -1.93
CA TYR A 185 -1.12 7.62 -0.92
C TYR A 185 -0.52 7.86 0.46
N SER A 186 -1.33 8.32 1.39
CA SER A 186 -0.92 8.36 2.79
C SER A 186 -0.73 6.94 3.32
N GLY A 187 0.35 6.73 4.08
CA GLY A 187 0.53 5.53 4.87
C GLY A 187 0.27 5.71 6.36
N ASP A 188 -0.16 6.91 6.78
CA ASP A 188 -0.45 7.29 8.16
C ASP A 188 -1.92 7.74 8.25
N ASP A 189 -2.78 6.96 8.92
CA ASP A 189 -4.23 7.19 8.93
C ASP A 189 -4.62 8.62 9.36
N SER A 190 -3.98 9.15 10.41
CA SER A 190 -4.20 10.50 10.92
C SER A 190 -3.77 11.61 9.96
N LEU A 191 -2.92 11.30 8.98
CA LEU A 191 -2.46 12.25 7.96
C LEU A 191 -3.20 12.11 6.64
N THR A 192 -4.23 11.26 6.54
CA THR A 192 -5.02 11.09 5.31
C THR A 192 -5.52 12.43 4.77
N LEU A 193 -6.33 13.16 5.55
CA LEU A 193 -6.89 14.44 5.12
C LEU A 193 -5.80 15.52 4.91
N PRO A 194 -4.83 15.72 5.82
CA PRO A 194 -3.71 16.64 5.59
C PRO A 194 -2.90 16.35 4.31
N MET A 195 -2.58 15.09 4.03
CA MET A 195 -1.83 14.72 2.82
C MET A 195 -2.67 14.91 1.55
N MET A 196 -3.98 14.66 1.60
CA MET A 196 -4.86 14.93 0.47
C MET A 196 -4.91 16.43 0.14
N ALA A 197 -4.84 17.31 1.13
CA ALA A 197 -4.77 18.76 0.93
C ALA A 197 -3.53 19.22 0.15
N VAL A 198 -2.44 18.44 0.17
CA VAL A 198 -1.20 18.71 -0.57
C VAL A 198 -1.00 17.80 -1.79
N GLY A 199 -2.05 17.10 -2.22
CA GLY A 199 -2.08 16.37 -3.50
C GLY A 199 -1.91 14.85 -3.41
N ALA A 200 -1.95 14.25 -2.22
CA ALA A 200 -2.18 12.82 -2.10
C ALA A 200 -3.60 12.45 -2.55
N VAL A 201 -3.78 11.23 -3.02
CA VAL A 201 -5.03 10.79 -3.66
C VAL A 201 -5.90 9.93 -2.74
N GLY A 202 -5.37 9.51 -1.59
CA GLY A 202 -6.04 8.59 -0.69
C GLY A 202 -5.10 8.03 0.37
N VAL A 203 -5.43 6.86 0.89
CA VAL A 203 -4.71 6.22 2.01
C VAL A 203 -4.59 4.70 1.80
N VAL A 204 -3.47 4.14 2.28
CA VAL A 204 -3.31 2.71 2.55
C VAL A 204 -3.34 2.49 4.06
N SER A 205 -4.55 2.24 4.54
CA SER A 205 -5.00 2.41 5.92
C SER A 205 -4.86 1.17 6.78
N VAL A 206 -4.69 1.38 8.09
CA VAL A 206 -4.92 0.37 9.13
C VAL A 206 -6.29 0.57 9.77
N SER A 207 -6.66 1.79 10.14
CA SER A 207 -7.93 2.10 10.83
C SER A 207 -9.18 1.67 10.06
N SER A 208 -9.11 1.59 8.73
CA SER A 208 -10.22 1.15 7.86
C SER A 208 -10.75 -0.26 8.14
N HIS A 209 -10.03 -1.10 8.90
CA HIS A 209 -10.60 -2.35 9.41
C HIS A 209 -11.84 -2.13 10.27
N ILE A 210 -11.86 -1.02 11.02
CA ILE A 210 -12.88 -0.73 12.02
C ILE A 210 -13.77 0.42 11.55
N VAL A 211 -13.17 1.48 11.00
CA VAL A 211 -13.85 2.75 10.63
C VAL A 211 -13.79 3.04 9.11
N GLY A 212 -13.84 1.98 8.30
CA GLY A 212 -13.70 2.09 6.84
C GLY A 212 -14.76 2.98 6.18
N ALA A 213 -16.02 2.87 6.61
CA ALA A 213 -17.13 3.61 6.01
C ALA A 213 -17.02 5.11 6.30
N GLU A 214 -16.65 5.46 7.53
CA GLU A 214 -16.44 6.82 7.97
C GLU A 214 -15.21 7.44 7.29
N MET A 215 -14.12 6.67 7.14
CA MET A 215 -12.95 7.10 6.38
C MET A 215 -13.27 7.34 4.90
N LYS A 216 -14.06 6.44 4.28
CA LYS A 216 -14.52 6.59 2.91
C LYS A 216 -15.34 7.88 2.75
N GLN A 217 -16.26 8.13 3.67
CA GLN A 217 -17.09 9.33 3.68
C GLN A 217 -16.25 10.61 3.85
N MET A 218 -15.26 10.61 4.74
CA MET A 218 -14.30 11.72 4.90
C MET A 218 -13.58 12.02 3.57
N ILE A 219 -13.10 10.98 2.88
CA ILE A 219 -12.43 11.10 1.57
C ILE A 219 -13.39 11.68 0.52
N GLU A 220 -14.65 11.22 0.50
CA GLU A 220 -15.67 11.70 -0.45
C GLU A 220 -16.05 13.16 -0.22
N TYR A 221 -16.20 13.59 1.04
CA TYR A 221 -16.40 15.01 1.36
C TYR A 221 -15.25 15.87 0.84
N PHE A 222 -14.00 15.43 1.04
CA PHE A 222 -12.85 16.19 0.56
C PHE A 222 -12.81 16.26 -0.97
N VAL A 223 -13.01 15.14 -1.66
CA VAL A 223 -12.95 15.07 -3.13
C VAL A 223 -14.11 15.85 -3.79
N SER A 224 -15.27 15.94 -3.13
CA SER A 224 -16.40 16.75 -3.60
C SER A 224 -16.27 18.25 -3.26
N GLY A 225 -15.22 18.65 -2.54
CA GLY A 225 -14.95 20.05 -2.19
C GLY A 225 -15.58 20.51 -0.88
N ASP A 226 -16.29 19.65 -0.14
CA ASP A 226 -16.80 19.97 1.19
C ASP A 226 -15.71 19.76 2.26
N THR A 227 -14.76 20.68 2.28
CA THR A 227 -13.62 20.62 3.21
C THR A 227 -14.05 20.74 4.67
N ARG A 228 -15.19 21.38 4.97
CA ARG A 228 -15.70 21.48 6.35
C ARG A 228 -16.24 20.15 6.84
N ALA A 229 -17.05 19.47 6.05
CA ALA A 229 -17.55 18.13 6.39
C ALA A 229 -16.38 17.13 6.47
N ALA A 230 -15.41 17.21 5.56
CA ALA A 230 -14.20 16.40 5.60
C ALA A 230 -13.41 16.61 6.90
N THR A 231 -13.17 17.87 7.31
CA THR A 231 -12.49 18.16 8.58
C THR A 231 -13.28 17.67 9.79
N HIS A 232 -14.61 17.82 9.80
CA HIS A 232 -15.42 17.30 10.89
C HIS A 232 -15.32 15.77 11.01
N ALA A 233 -15.45 15.06 9.89
CA ALA A 233 -15.31 13.61 9.83
C ALA A 233 -13.90 13.16 10.26
N HIS A 234 -12.85 13.85 9.82
CA HIS A 234 -11.47 13.59 10.23
C HIS A 234 -11.30 13.66 11.76
N LEU A 235 -11.79 14.73 12.39
CA LEU A 235 -11.67 14.91 13.84
C LEU A 235 -12.46 13.87 14.64
N ALA A 236 -13.55 13.33 14.07
CA ALA A 236 -14.34 12.28 14.71
C ALA A 236 -13.65 10.89 14.69
N LEU A 237 -12.63 10.72 13.85
CA LEU A 237 -11.86 9.47 13.72
C LEU A 237 -10.61 9.40 14.61
N MET A 238 -10.30 10.49 15.32
CA MET A 238 -9.11 10.64 16.17
C MET A 238 -9.32 10.16 17.59
#